data_AF-A0A965UVD5-F1
#
_entry.id   AF-A0A965UVD5-F1
#
_cell.length_a   1.000
_cell.length_b   1.000
_cell.length_c   1.000
_cell.angle_alpha   90.00
_cell.angle_beta   90.00
_cell.angle_gamma   90.00
#
_symmetry.space_group_name_H-M   'P 1'
#
loop_
_entity.id
_entity.type
_entity.pdbx_description
1 polymer ?
#
loop_
_entity_poly.entity_id
_entity_poly.type
_entity_poly.pdbx_seq_one_letter_code
_entity_poly.pdbx_strand_id
1 'polypeptide(L)'
;FSSEMPVDRAMGDEVLDHSDNAVRLDRLNDGAPLLFNHDMNQLVGVVERAYVKNRRGYAEARYSSSAFAQQIKEDVRNGIIRNVSVGYRIIRMGDHSNGSHSN
;
A
#
# COMPACT_ATOMS: atom_id res chain seq x y z
N PHE A 1 -1.21 -4.63 0.49
CA PHE A 1 -1.42 -3.28 -0.05
C PHE A 1 -0.49 -2.96 -1.23
N SER A 2 0.71 -3.55 -1.33
CA SER A 2 1.62 -3.38 -2.47
C SER A 2 2.24 -4.72 -2.88
N SER A 3 2.71 -4.83 -4.12
CA SER A 3 3.38 -6.01 -4.69
C SER A 3 4.37 -5.61 -5.77
N GLU A 4 5.14 -6.58 -6.27
CA GLU A 4 6.07 -6.41 -7.40
C GLU A 4 5.44 -6.66 -8.76
N MET A 5 4.10 -6.71 -8.82
CA MET A 5 3.40 -6.74 -10.10
C MET A 5 3.69 -5.43 -10.83
N PRO A 6 4.21 -5.48 -12.07
CA PRO A 6 4.46 -4.28 -12.85
C PRO A 6 3.18 -3.49 -13.08
N VAL A 7 3.28 -2.17 -12.97
CA VAL A 7 2.19 -1.24 -13.30
C VAL A 7 2.67 -0.34 -14.42
N ASP A 8 1.92 -0.30 -15.51
CA ASP A 8 2.24 0.56 -16.66
C ASP A 8 2.18 2.05 -16.26
N ARG A 9 3.24 2.79 -16.59
CA ARG A 9 3.36 4.23 -16.42
C ARG A 9 3.82 4.84 -17.74
N ALA A 10 3.62 6.15 -17.88
CA ALA A 10 4.04 6.88 -19.09
C ALA A 10 5.54 6.75 -19.45
N MET A 11 6.40 6.32 -18.50
CA MET A 11 7.84 6.14 -18.70
C MET A 11 8.27 4.66 -18.64
N GLY A 12 7.34 3.72 -18.79
CA GLY A 12 7.56 2.27 -18.75
C GLY A 12 6.96 1.60 -17.52
N ASP A 13 7.22 0.31 -17.38
CA ASP A 13 6.71 -0.51 -16.28
C ASP A 13 7.37 -0.13 -14.95
N GLU A 14 6.55 0.22 -13.96
CA GLU A 14 6.97 0.47 -12.59
C GLU A 14 6.83 -0.80 -11.76
N VAL A 15 7.93 -1.24 -11.15
CA VAL A 15 7.95 -2.34 -10.17
C VAL A 15 8.46 -1.80 -8.84
N LEU A 16 7.68 -1.96 -7.78
CA LEU A 16 8.09 -1.57 -6.43
C LEU A 16 8.96 -2.66 -5.79
N ASP A 17 10.20 -2.33 -5.41
CA ASP A 17 11.07 -3.26 -4.70
C ASP A 17 10.59 -3.47 -3.25
N HIS A 18 10.53 -4.73 -2.84
CA HIS A 18 10.16 -5.16 -1.49
C HIS A 18 11.29 -5.92 -0.79
N SER A 19 12.54 -5.74 -1.22
CA SER A 19 13.73 -6.24 -0.54
C SER A 19 13.94 -5.54 0.81
N ASP A 20 14.76 -6.16 1.66
CA ASP A 20 15.11 -5.58 2.96
C ASP A 20 15.79 -4.22 2.74
N ASN A 21 15.29 -3.19 3.46
CA ASN A 21 15.69 -1.78 3.35
C ASN A 21 15.16 -1.00 2.13
N ALA A 22 14.45 -1.62 1.18
CA ALA A 22 13.80 -0.90 0.08
C ALA A 22 12.57 -0.09 0.53
N VAL A 23 11.98 -0.47 1.67
CA VAL A 23 10.73 0.10 2.16
C VAL A 23 10.89 0.68 3.57
N ARG A 24 10.44 1.92 3.76
CA ARG A 24 10.26 2.52 5.09
C ARG A 24 8.79 2.53 5.46
N LEU A 25 8.42 1.74 6.47
CA LEU A 25 7.03 1.56 6.92
C LEU A 25 6.69 2.39 8.16
N ASP A 26 7.63 3.18 8.68
CA ASP A 26 7.48 3.91 9.94
C ASP A 26 6.20 4.75 9.97
N ARG A 27 5.89 5.48 8.89
CA ARG A 27 4.66 6.28 8.79
C ARG A 27 3.38 5.44 8.86
N LEU A 28 3.38 4.24 8.26
CA LEU A 28 2.22 3.35 8.33
C LEU A 28 2.06 2.79 9.75
N ASN A 29 3.18 2.44 10.38
CA ASN A 29 3.23 1.90 11.74
C ASN A 29 3.00 2.96 12.83
N ASP A 30 3.11 4.25 12.52
CA ASP A 30 2.76 5.37 13.40
C ASP A 30 1.25 5.67 13.44
N GLY A 31 0.41 4.76 12.96
CA GLY A 31 -1.05 4.92 12.97
C GLY A 31 -1.60 5.67 11.75
N ALA A 32 -1.15 5.30 10.54
CA ALA A 32 -1.65 5.95 9.33
C ALA A 32 -3.18 5.80 9.17
N PRO A 33 -3.86 6.82 8.62
CA PRO A 33 -5.30 6.77 8.39
C PRO A 33 -5.67 5.78 7.28
N LEU A 34 -6.72 4.99 7.50
CA LEU A 34 -7.42 4.25 6.45
C LEU A 34 -8.55 5.14 5.92
N LEU A 35 -8.47 5.51 4.65
CA LEU A 35 -9.40 6.44 4.00
C LEU A 35 -10.27 5.72 2.97
N PHE A 36 -11.50 6.17 2.79
CA PHE A 36 -12.32 5.79 1.65
C PHE A 36 -12.01 6.69 0.45
N ASN A 37 -11.78 6.10 -0.73
CA ASN A 37 -11.56 6.80 -2.01
C ASN A 37 -10.49 7.92 -1.99
N HIS A 38 -9.45 7.80 -1.17
CA HIS A 38 -8.42 8.82 -0.98
C HIS A 38 -8.91 10.17 -0.46
N ASP A 39 -10.17 10.28 -0.01
CA ASP A 39 -10.69 11.50 0.60
C ASP A 39 -10.21 11.58 2.05
N MET A 40 -9.38 12.60 2.33
CA MET A 40 -8.85 12.86 3.68
C MET A 40 -9.94 13.19 4.70
N ASN A 41 -11.15 13.56 4.26
CA ASN A 41 -12.30 13.79 5.13
C ASN A 41 -13.12 12.52 5.40
N GLN A 42 -12.84 11.42 4.69
CA GLN A 42 -13.56 10.15 4.82
C GLN A 42 -12.70 9.08 5.49
N LEU A 43 -12.33 9.36 6.74
CA LEU A 43 -11.61 8.43 7.61
C LEU A 43 -12.50 7.24 8.00
N VAL A 44 -12.08 6.03 7.64
CA VAL A 44 -12.79 4.78 7.98
C VAL A 44 -12.04 3.89 8.96
N GLY A 45 -10.79 4.20 9.29
CA GLY A 45 -10.02 3.43 10.26
C GLY A 45 -8.58 3.90 10.43
N VAL A 46 -7.78 3.07 11.09
CA VAL A 46 -6.36 3.29 11.34
C VAL A 46 -5.58 2.02 11.04
N VAL A 47 -4.37 2.16 10.50
CA VAL A 47 -3.40 1.08 10.36
C VAL A 47 -2.79 0.80 11.73
N GLU A 48 -2.87 -0.45 12.19
CA GLU A 48 -2.28 -0.88 13.46
C GLU A 48 -0.90 -1.51 13.27
N ARG A 49 -0.67 -2.08 12.08
CA ARG A 49 0.59 -2.71 11.73
C ARG A 49 0.75 -2.78 10.22
N ALA A 50 1.95 -2.52 9.74
CA ALA A 50 2.37 -2.72 8.36
C ALA A 50 3.70 -3.47 8.32
N TYR A 51 3.81 -4.43 7.41
CA TYR A 51 5.00 -5.26 7.25
C TYR A 51 5.16 -5.75 5.81
N VAL A 52 6.37 -6.15 5.44
CA VAL A 52 6.64 -6.87 4.20
C VAL A 52 6.79 -8.35 4.53
N LYS A 53 6.19 -9.22 3.72
CA LYS A 53 6.37 -10.67 3.78
C LYS A 53 6.32 -11.23 2.37
N ASN A 54 7.25 -12.12 2.01
CA ASN A 54 7.30 -12.76 0.69
C ASN A 54 7.19 -11.74 -0.47
N ARG A 55 7.99 -10.66 -0.40
CA ARG A 55 8.05 -9.58 -1.40
C ARG A 55 6.71 -8.86 -1.62
N ARG A 56 5.84 -8.84 -0.61
CA ARG A 56 4.54 -8.17 -0.65
C ARG A 56 4.29 -7.38 0.62
N GLY A 57 3.74 -6.17 0.47
CA GLY A 57 3.35 -5.31 1.60
C GLY A 57 1.98 -5.70 2.15
N TYR A 58 1.88 -5.83 3.48
CA TYR A 58 0.66 -6.17 4.22
C TYR A 58 0.39 -5.14 5.31
N ALA A 59 -0.88 -4.85 5.55
CA ALA A 59 -1.31 -4.00 6.65
C ALA A 59 -2.48 -4.66 7.39
N GLU A 60 -2.45 -4.55 8.71
CA GLU A 60 -3.54 -4.85 9.61
C GLU A 60 -4.15 -3.49 10.02
N ALA A 61 -5.47 -3.37 9.93
CA ALA A 61 -6.17 -2.12 10.17
C ALA A 61 -7.42 -2.34 11.03
N ARG A 62 -7.75 -1.34 11.84
CA ARG A 62 -8.96 -1.30 12.64
C ARG A 62 -9.90 -0.24 12.09
N TYR A 63 -11.13 -0.66 11.78
CA TYR A 63 -12.20 0.24 11.37
C TYR A 63 -12.69 1.09 12.54
N SER A 64 -13.02 2.35 12.25
CA SER A 64 -13.70 3.26 13.18
C SER A 64 -15.09 2.74 13.54
N SER A 65 -15.61 3.11 14.70
CA SER A 65 -16.97 2.76 15.14
C SER A 65 -18.08 3.59 14.47
N SER A 66 -17.74 4.54 13.61
CA SER A 66 -18.74 5.35 12.89
C SER A 66 -19.61 4.49 11.97
N ALA A 67 -20.88 4.89 11.81
CA ALA A 67 -21.83 4.16 10.96
C ALA A 67 -21.30 3.98 9.52
N PHE A 68 -20.68 5.03 8.96
CA PHE A 68 -20.07 4.97 7.64
C PHE A 68 -18.92 3.96 7.56
N ALA A 69 -17.99 3.96 8.53
CA ALA A 69 -16.89 3.00 8.56
C ALA A 69 -17.37 1.55 8.71
N GLN A 70 -18.43 1.32 9.49
CA GLN A 70 -19.03 -0.01 9.64
C GLN A 70 -19.71 -0.48 8.37
N GLN A 71 -20.38 0.41 7.62
CA GLN A 71 -20.93 0.10 6.31
C GLN A 71 -19.82 -0.34 5.33
N ILE A 72 -18.72 0.43 5.24
CA ILE A 72 -17.58 0.07 4.38
C ILE A 72 -16.96 -1.26 4.79
N LYS A 73 -16.82 -1.52 6.10
CA LYS A 73 -16.31 -2.81 6.61
C LYS A 73 -17.17 -3.98 6.15
N GLU A 74 -18.48 -3.80 6.14
CA GLU A 74 -19.42 -4.83 5.71
C GLU A 74 -19.34 -5.06 4.18
N ASP A 75 -19.19 -3.99 3.39
CA ASP A 75 -18.97 -4.09 1.95
C ASP A 75 -17.63 -4.78 1.60
N VAL A 76 -16.59 -4.60 2.42
CA VAL A 76 -15.33 -5.36 2.32
C VAL A 76 -15.55 -6.85 2.61
N ARG A 77 -16.25 -7.18 3.70
CA ARG A 77 -16.55 -8.58 4.08
C ARG A 77 -17.37 -9.31 3.02
N ASN A 78 -18.36 -8.61 2.45
CA ASN A 78 -19.21 -9.14 1.39
C ASN A 78 -18.51 -9.16 0.02
N GLY A 79 -17.29 -8.66 -0.08
CA GLY A 79 -16.48 -8.71 -1.29
C GLY A 79 -16.94 -7.75 -2.39
N ILE A 80 -17.72 -6.71 -2.04
CA ILE A 80 -18.09 -5.61 -2.93
C ILE A 80 -16.87 -4.69 -3.12
N ILE A 81 -16.22 -4.31 -2.02
CA ILE A 81 -14.95 -3.58 -2.04
C ILE A 81 -13.82 -4.57 -1.83
N ARG A 82 -13.01 -4.78 -2.88
CA ARG A 82 -11.94 -5.80 -2.87
C ARG A 82 -10.53 -5.20 -2.98
N ASN A 83 -10.46 -3.95 -3.43
CA ASN A 83 -9.21 -3.30 -3.80
C ASN A 83 -8.81 -2.28 -2.74
N VAL A 84 -7.50 -2.09 -2.62
CA VAL A 84 -6.87 -1.06 -1.80
C VAL A 84 -5.83 -0.36 -2.64
N SER A 85 -5.65 0.93 -2.40
CA SER A 85 -4.60 1.74 -3.01
C SER A 85 -3.71 2.32 -1.92
N VAL A 86 -2.43 2.47 -2.23
CA VAL A 86 -1.42 3.00 -1.33
C VAL A 86 -0.63 4.09 -2.06
N GLY A 87 -0.40 5.22 -1.40
CA GLY A 87 0.55 6.21 -1.87
C GLY A 87 1.95 5.87 -1.36
N TYR A 88 2.96 6.10 -2.20
CA TYR A 88 4.36 6.00 -1.80
C TYR A 88 5.12 7.29 -2.19
N ARG A 89 6.32 7.45 -1.64
CA ARG A 89 7.23 8.54 -1.98
C ARG A 89 8.64 7.97 -2.13
N ILE A 90 9.32 8.35 -3.21
CA ILE A 90 10.73 8.03 -3.41
C ILE A 90 11.56 8.86 -2.43
N ILE A 91 12.30 8.19 -1.54
CA ILE A 91 13.16 8.85 -0.54
C ILE A 91 14.59 8.98 -1.05
N ARG A 92 15.05 8.02 -1.86
CA ARG A 92 16.35 8.04 -2.51
C ARG A 92 16.18 7.48 -3.92
N MET A 93 16.77 8.18 -4.90
CA MET A 93 16.97 7.65 -6.24
C MET A 93 18.40 7.11 -6.31
N GLY A 94 18.59 5.94 -6.90
CA GLY A 94 19.91 5.37 -7.14
C GLY A 94 19.87 4.57 -8.43
N ASP A 95 21.02 4.48 -9.11
CA ASP A 95 21.13 3.68 -10.30
C ASP A 95 21.11 2.20 -9.92
N HIS A 96 20.03 1.51 -10.24
CA HIS A 96 20.05 0.07 -10.37
C HIS A 96 20.62 -0.23 -11.76
N SER A 97 21.95 -0.30 -11.87
CA SER A 97 22.58 -0.79 -13.10
C SER A 97 22.14 -2.24 -13.29
N ASN A 98 21.13 -2.45 -14.15
CA ASN A 98 20.76 -3.79 -14.58
C ASN A 98 21.99 -4.43 -15.20
N GLY A 99 22.46 -5.53 -14.61
CA GLY A 99 23.45 -6.39 -15.23
C GLY A 99 23.00 -6.73 -16.64
N SER A 100 23.94 -6.61 -17.57
CA SER A 100 23.81 -6.92 -18.99
C SER A 100 22.93 -8.14 -19.25
N HIS A 101 21.83 -7.97 -19.97
CA HIS A 101 21.25 -9.08 -20.72
C HIS A 101 22.16 -9.33 -21.92
N SER A 102 23.15 -10.20 -21.74
CA SER A 102 23.90 -10.84 -22.81
C SER A 102 23.26 -12.19 -23.12
N ASN A 103 22.46 -12.27 -24.18
CA ASN A 103 22.80 -12.97 -25.43
C ASN A 103 21.67 -12.79 -26.45
#